data_AF-A0A7W0Z429-F1
#
_entry.id   AF-A0A7W0Z429-F1
#
_cell.length_a   1.000
_cell.length_b   1.000
_cell.length_c   1.000
_cell.angle_alpha   90.00
_cell.angle_beta   90.00
_cell.angle_gamma   90.00
#
_symmetry.space_group_name_H-M   'P 1'
#
loop_
_entity.id
_entity.type
_entity.pdbx_description
1 polymer ?
#
loop_
_entity_poly.entity_id
_entity_poly.type
_entity_poly.pdbx_seq_one_letter_code
_entity_poly.pdbx_strand_id
1 'polypeptide(L)' 'MRHQKAGRKFSRNPAQRAALLRQLAISMIIEERMTTTEAKAKTLRGVVEKLITIAREDSPHHRR' A
#
# COMPACT_ATOMS: atom_id res chain seq x y z
N MET A 1 22.01 3.56 16.49
CA MET A 1 20.79 3.91 15.71
C MET A 1 20.39 2.73 14.83
N ARG A 2 19.10 2.58 14.45
CA ARG A 2 18.71 1.49 13.54
C ARG A 2 19.06 1.88 12.10
N HIS A 3 20.19 1.37 11.61
CA HIS A 3 20.65 1.60 10.23
C HIS A 3 19.67 1.00 9.20
N GLN A 4 19.53 1.65 8.05
CA GLN A 4 18.74 1.19 6.89
C GLN A 4 17.26 0.84 7.19
N LYS A 5 16.61 1.58 8.11
CA LYS A 5 15.22 1.31 8.47
C LYS A 5 14.26 1.67 7.32
N ALA A 6 13.79 0.66 6.61
CA ALA A 6 12.69 0.79 5.65
C ALA A 6 11.31 0.72 6.33
N GLY A 7 10.34 1.44 5.77
CA GLY A 7 8.94 1.41 6.18
C GLY A 7 8.61 2.19 7.46
N ARG A 8 7.31 2.46 7.65
CA ARG A 8 6.77 3.23 8.79
C ARG A 8 5.88 2.34 9.66
N LYS A 9 5.98 2.50 10.99
CA LYS A 9 5.22 1.69 11.96
C LYS A 9 3.80 2.21 12.23
N PHE A 10 3.51 3.48 11.94
CA PHE A 10 2.19 4.11 12.17
C PHE A 10 1.56 3.86 13.55
N SER A 11 2.40 3.64 14.58
CA SER A 11 1.97 3.24 15.93
C SER A 11 0.99 2.05 15.95
N ARG A 12 1.16 1.12 15.00
CA ARG A 12 0.29 -0.04 14.79
C ARG A 12 1.09 -1.34 14.77
N ASN A 13 0.45 -2.42 15.19
CA ASN A 13 1.00 -3.77 15.05
C ASN A 13 1.06 -4.18 13.56
N PRO A 14 1.82 -5.24 13.19
CA PRO A 14 1.96 -5.64 11.80
C PRO A 14 0.64 -5.95 11.08
N ALA A 15 -0.29 -6.64 11.74
CA ALA A 15 -1.59 -7.02 11.17
C ALA A 15 -2.44 -5.78 10.85
N GLN A 16 -2.52 -4.83 11.78
CA GLN A 16 -3.22 -3.55 11.59
C GLN A 16 -2.59 -2.71 10.49
N ARG A 17 -1.27 -2.73 10.34
CA ARG A 17 -0.60 -2.04 9.22
C ARG A 17 -0.95 -2.65 7.87
N ALA A 18 -0.96 -3.99 7.78
CA ALA A 18 -1.34 -4.68 6.57
C ALA A 18 -2.81 -4.41 6.21
N ALA A 19 -3.72 -4.42 7.19
CA ALA A 19 -5.11 -4.05 6.98
C ALA A 19 -5.27 -2.58 6.53
N LEU A 20 -4.57 -1.64 7.19
CA LEU A 20 -4.60 -0.22 6.82
C LEU A 20 -4.15 0.00 5.37
N LEU A 21 -3.00 -0.57 4.98
CA LEU A 21 -2.48 -0.37 3.63
C LEU A 21 -3.37 -1.01 2.56
N ARG A 22 -3.94 -2.20 2.83
CA ARG A 22 -4.92 -2.83 1.93
C ARG A 22 -6.15 -1.96 1.73
N GLN A 23 -6.75 -1.47 2.81
CA GLN A 23 -7.94 -0.63 2.71
C GLN A 23 -7.65 0.67 1.97
N LEU A 24 -6.51 1.32 2.24
CA LEU A 24 -6.12 2.54 1.54
C LEU A 24 -5.87 2.30 0.04
N ALA A 25 -5.29 1.16 -0.33
CA ALA A 25 -5.07 0.82 -1.73
C ALA A 25 -6.41 0.59 -2.46
N ILE A 26 -7.34 -0.13 -1.84
CA ILE A 26 -8.69 -0.35 -2.38
C ILE A 26 -9.41 0.98 -2.56
N SER A 27 -9.48 1.81 -1.51
CA SER A 27 -10.14 3.12 -1.59
C SER A 27 -9.50 4.04 -2.63
N MET A 28 -8.17 4.03 -2.77
CA MET A 28 -7.49 4.84 -3.79
C MET A 28 -7.87 4.41 -5.21
N ILE A 29 -7.99 3.10 -5.47
CA ILE A 29 -8.32 2.57 -6.80
C ILE A 29 -9.79 2.85 -7.14
N ILE A 30 -10.70 2.70 -6.16
CA ILE A 30 -12.14 2.92 -6.36
C ILE A 30 -12.46 4.41 -6.58
N GLU A 31 -11.90 5.29 -5.74
CA GLU A 31 -12.24 6.72 -5.75
C GLU A 31 -11.36 7.54 -6.69
N GLU A 32 -10.31 6.94 -7.26
CA GLU A 32 -9.24 7.54 -8.10
C GLU A 32 -8.41 8.65 -7.43
N ARG A 33 -8.97 9.31 -6.41
CA ARG A 33 -8.34 10.37 -5.63
C ARG A 33 -8.80 10.29 -4.18
N MET A 34 -7.84 10.31 -3.26
CA MET A 34 -8.13 10.32 -1.82
C MET A 34 -7.20 11.28 -1.06
N THR A 35 -7.71 11.86 0.02
CA THR A 35 -6.92 12.71 0.93
C THR A 35 -6.49 11.90 2.15
N THR A 36 -5.19 11.89 2.45
CA THR A 36 -4.63 11.20 3.62
C THR A 36 -3.39 11.93 4.13
N THR A 37 -2.78 11.43 5.20
CA THR A 37 -1.55 12.02 5.71
C THR A 37 -0.39 11.72 4.76
N GLU A 38 0.53 12.68 4.60
CA GLU A 38 1.72 12.54 3.75
C GLU A 38 2.50 11.24 4.07
N ALA A 39 2.57 10.91 5.37
CA ALA A 39 3.26 9.72 5.84
C ALA A 39 2.63 8.42 5.29
N LYS A 40 1.29 8.36 5.24
CA LYS A 40 0.54 7.22 4.69
C LYS A 40 0.63 7.21 3.17
N ALA A 41 0.49 8.35 2.51
CA ALA A 41 0.55 8.47 1.05
C ALA A 41 1.90 7.97 0.48
N LYS A 42 3.02 8.41 1.07
CA LYS A 42 4.37 7.96 0.65
C LYS A 42 4.58 6.46 0.82
N THR A 43 3.97 5.83 1.82
CA THR A 43 4.06 4.37 2.03
C THR A 43 3.09 3.61 1.11
N LEU A 44 1.90 4.17 0.86
CA LEU A 44 0.89 3.59 -0.02
C LEU A 44 1.37 3.53 -1.47
N ARG A 45 2.10 4.55 -1.94
CA ARG A 45 2.65 4.60 -3.31
C ARG A 45 3.32 3.30 -3.73
N GLY A 46 4.27 2.81 -2.93
CA GLY A 46 5.00 1.57 -3.27
C GLY A 46 4.15 0.29 -3.20
N VAL A 47 2.98 0.32 -2.56
CA VAL A 47 2.01 -0.79 -2.58
C VAL A 47 1.20 -0.73 -3.87
N VAL A 48 0.65 0.43 -4.20
CA VAL A 48 -0.20 0.63 -5.39
C VAL A 48 0.58 0.45 -6.69
N GLU A 49 1.80 0.97 -6.79
CA GLU A 49 2.65 0.78 -7.98
C GLU A 49 2.93 -0.71 -8.26
N LYS A 50 3.15 -1.51 -7.21
CA LYS A 50 3.34 -2.96 -7.36
C LYS A 50 2.07 -3.66 -7.81
N LEU A 51 0.92 -3.28 -7.26
CA LEU A 51 -0.38 -3.83 -7.68
C LEU A 51 -0.65 -3.51 -9.16
N ILE A 52 -0.42 -2.27 -9.58
CA ILE A 52 -0.53 -1.86 -10.98
C ILE A 52 0.41 -2.68 -11.85
N THR A 53 1.67 -2.86 -11.42
CA THR A 53 2.67 -3.64 -12.18
C THR A 53 2.22 -5.08 -12.41
N ILE A 54 1.70 -5.75 -11.38
CA ILE A 54 1.16 -7.12 -11.48
C ILE A 54 -0.07 -7.14 -12.39
N ALA A 55 -0.95 -6.14 -12.28
CA ALA A 55 -2.18 -6.05 -13.06
C ALA A 55 -1.97 -5.74 -14.55
N ARG A 56 -0.75 -5.39 -15.00
CA ARG A 56 -0.46 -5.15 -16.42
C ARG A 56 -0.58 -6.41 -17.27
N GLU A 57 -0.37 -7.58 -16.68
CA GLU A 57 -0.50 -8.87 -17.35
C GLU A 57 -1.65 -9.66 -16.72
N ASP A 58 -2.68 -9.93 -17.51
CA ASP A 58 -3.82 -10.72 -17.05
C ASP A 58 -3.50 -12.22 -17.06
N SER A 59 -3.15 -12.76 -15.90
CA SER A 59 -2.97 -14.20 -15.68
C SER A 59 -3.73 -14.68 -14.43
N PRO A 60 -4.17 -15.95 -14.38
CA PRO A 60 -4.78 -16.52 -13.18
C PRO A 60 -3.88 -16.46 -11.95
N HIS A 61 -2.55 -16.46 -12.13
CA HIS A 61 -1.58 -16.34 -11.04
C HIS A 61 -1.52 -14.92 -10.49
N HIS A 62 -1.65 -13.90 -11.34
CA HIS A 62 -1.65 -12.49 -10.93
C HIS A 62 -2.95 -12.05 -10.25
N ARG A 63 -4.06 -12.77 -10.50
CA ARG A 63 -5.37 -12.51 -9.87
C ARG A 63 -5.56 -13.18 -8.50
N ARG A 64 -4.70 -14.11 -8.11
CA ARG A 64 -4.77 -14.88 -6.84
C ARG A 64 -3.88 -14.25 -5.78
#